data_AF-A0A971GP25-F1
#
_entry.id   AF-A0A971GP25-F1
#
_cell.length_a   1.000
_cell.length_b   1.000
_cell.length_c   1.000
_cell.angle_alpha   90.00
_cell.angle_beta   90.00
_cell.angle_gamma   90.00
#
_symmetry.space_group_name_H-M   'P 1'
#
loop_
_entity.id
_entity.type
_entity.pdbx_description
1 polymer ?
#
loop_
_entity_poly.entity_id
_entity_poly.type
_entity_poly.pdbx_seq_one_letter_code
_entity_poly.pdbx_strand_id
1 'polypeptide(L)'
;MIRRIYRSTFIVVLTTLFLCVVLFAGTLYGYFESRMFGMLEQSASYIESALENQGLSYLESLPPGGDRVTLIDSAGIVLYDNYADPASMEDHSDREEIILARAQGQGRSARESATLGQKTLYYAKLLSDGSVLRLSAAQQSV
;
A
#
# COMPACT_ATOMS: atom_id res chain seq x y z
N MET A 1 45.92 30.70 -8.94
CA MET A 1 45.48 30.08 -7.66
C MET A 1 43.99 30.27 -7.40
N ILE A 2 43.47 31.49 -7.40
CA ILE A 2 42.06 31.82 -7.10
C ILE A 2 41.03 31.00 -7.91
N ARG A 3 41.21 30.83 -9.23
CA ARG A 3 40.31 30.00 -10.08
C ARG A 3 40.24 28.51 -9.66
N ARG A 4 41.31 27.95 -9.10
CA ARG A 4 41.35 26.54 -8.63
C ARG A 4 40.60 26.40 -7.30
N ILE A 5 40.71 27.39 -6.43
CA ILE A 5 39.97 27.46 -5.15
C ILE A 5 38.48 27.59 -5.44
N TYR A 6 38.06 28.55 -6.28
CA TYR A 6 36.65 28.70 -6.66
C TYR A 6 36.05 27.45 -7.29
N ARG A 7 36.79 26.76 -8.17
CA ARG A 7 36.33 25.48 -8.75
C ARG A 7 36.15 24.40 -7.68
N SER A 8 37.11 24.27 -6.77
CA SER A 8 37.03 23.27 -5.70
C SER A 8 35.87 23.56 -4.74
N THR A 9 35.70 24.82 -4.32
CA THR A 9 34.58 25.23 -3.45
C THR A 9 33.24 25.02 -4.15
N PHE A 10 33.14 25.36 -5.44
CA PHE A 10 31.92 25.15 -6.22
C PHE A 10 31.53 23.67 -6.32
N ILE A 11 32.51 22.78 -6.57
CA ILE A 11 32.26 21.34 -6.61
C ILE A 11 31.76 20.84 -5.26
N VAL A 12 32.42 21.23 -4.16
CA VAL A 12 32.03 20.80 -2.80
C VAL A 12 30.61 21.24 -2.45
N VAL A 13 30.23 22.47 -2.78
CA VAL A 13 28.85 22.95 -2.56
C VAL A 13 27.87 22.12 -3.39
N LEU A 14 28.19 21.84 -4.66
CA LEU A 14 27.33 21.06 -5.54
C LEU A 14 27.15 19.61 -5.05
N THR A 15 28.22 18.94 -4.63
CA THR A 15 28.13 17.58 -4.07
C THR A 15 27.37 17.57 -2.75
N THR A 16 27.58 18.58 -1.89
CA THR A 16 26.85 18.69 -0.63
C THR A 16 25.36 18.87 -0.87
N LEU A 17 24.98 19.77 -1.80
CA LEU A 17 23.59 19.98 -2.20
C LEU A 17 22.97 18.69 -2.75
N PHE A 18 23.68 18.00 -3.65
CA PHE A 18 23.20 16.75 -4.24
C PHE A 18 22.96 15.66 -3.17
N LEU A 19 23.91 15.48 -2.24
CA LEU A 19 23.75 14.54 -1.14
C LEU A 19 22.56 14.89 -0.24
N CYS A 20 22.36 16.18 0.06
CA CYS A 20 21.19 16.63 0.82
C CYS A 20 19.88 16.29 0.10
N VAL A 21 19.80 16.50 -1.22
CA VAL A 21 18.61 16.17 -2.02
C VAL A 21 18.34 14.66 -1.99
N VAL A 22 19.36 13.82 -2.19
CA VAL A 22 19.19 12.36 -2.18
C VAL A 22 18.73 11.86 -0.81
N LEU A 23 19.35 12.33 0.27
CA LEU A 23 18.95 11.95 1.63
C LEU A 23 17.54 12.42 1.95
N PHE A 24 17.19 13.65 1.59
CA PHE A 24 15.86 14.20 1.81
C PHE A 24 14.80 13.44 1.01
N ALA A 25 15.04 13.15 -0.26
CA ALA A 25 14.13 12.39 -1.10
C ALA A 25 13.91 10.97 -0.55
N GLY A 26 14.98 10.28 -0.13
CA GLY A 26 14.90 8.93 0.42
C GLY A 26 14.10 8.86 1.73
N THR A 27 14.36 9.77 2.67
CA THR A 27 13.61 9.81 3.94
C THR A 27 12.15 10.20 3.73
N LEU A 28 11.89 11.15 2.83
CA LEU A 28 10.54 11.59 2.51
C LEU A 28 9.73 10.48 1.84
N TYR A 29 10.33 9.72 0.92
CA TYR A 29 9.68 8.58 0.27
C TYR A 29 9.26 7.50 1.27
N GLY A 30 10.18 7.05 2.14
CA GLY A 30 9.87 6.05 3.16
C GLY A 30 8.83 6.53 4.17
N TYR A 31 8.83 7.84 4.49
CA TYR A 31 7.81 8.45 5.32
C TYR A 31 6.42 8.39 4.67
N PHE A 32 6.29 8.79 3.40
CA PHE A 32 5.01 8.76 2.69
C PHE A 32 4.43 7.35 2.58
N GLU A 33 5.25 6.36 2.24
CA GLU A 33 4.83 4.96 2.16
C GLU A 33 4.32 4.45 3.51
N SER A 34 5.05 4.72 4.59
CA SER A 34 4.64 4.35 5.94
C SER A 34 3.32 5.03 6.35
N ARG A 35 3.12 6.29 5.96
CA ARG A 35 1.87 7.01 6.21
C ARG A 35 0.70 6.40 5.44
N MET A 36 0.88 6.03 4.17
CA MET A 36 -0.15 5.35 3.39
C MET A 36 -0.52 3.99 3.99
N PHE A 37 0.45 3.18 4.40
CA PHE A 37 0.15 1.92 5.08
C PHE A 37 -0.63 2.14 6.39
N GLY A 38 -0.30 3.18 7.16
CA GLY A 38 -1.06 3.54 8.35
C GLY A 38 -2.52 3.93 8.03
N MET A 39 -2.75 4.63 6.91
CA MET A 39 -4.11 4.94 6.46
C MET A 39 -4.88 3.67 6.07
N LEU A 40 -4.25 2.77 5.30
CA LEU A 40 -4.86 1.50 4.91
C LEU A 40 -5.20 0.63 6.14
N GLU A 41 -4.34 0.62 7.15
CA GLU A 41 -4.56 -0.10 8.41
C GLU A 41 -5.73 0.47 9.23
N GLN A 42 -5.84 1.80 9.32
CA GLN A 42 -7.00 2.44 9.95
C GLN A 42 -8.29 2.13 9.19
N SER A 43 -8.28 2.30 7.86
CA SER A 43 -9.43 1.99 7.01
C SER A 43 -9.86 0.53 7.16
N ALA A 44 -8.92 -0.41 7.16
CA ALA A 44 -9.20 -1.82 7.38
C ALA A 44 -9.85 -2.08 8.75
N SER A 45 -9.38 -1.40 9.81
CA SER A 45 -9.94 -1.55 11.15
C SER A 45 -11.36 -0.98 11.26
N TYR A 46 -11.66 0.12 10.56
CA TYR A 46 -13.03 0.65 10.47
C TYR A 46 -13.95 -0.28 9.69
N ILE A 47 -13.48 -0.83 8.56
CA ILE A 47 -14.25 -1.77 7.74
C ILE A 47 -14.50 -3.08 8.51
N GLU A 48 -13.50 -3.62 9.20
CA GLU A 48 -13.66 -4.78 10.09
C GLU A 48 -14.74 -4.53 11.13
N SER A 49 -14.64 -3.41 11.87
CA SER A 49 -15.65 -3.05 12.87
C SER A 49 -17.05 -2.91 12.25
N ALA A 50 -17.16 -2.38 11.04
CA ALA A 50 -18.44 -2.28 10.33
C ALA A 50 -18.96 -3.65 9.87
N LEU A 51 -18.07 -4.53 9.40
CA LEU A 51 -18.39 -5.89 8.96
C LEU A 51 -18.88 -6.75 10.13
N GLU A 52 -18.30 -6.62 11.31
CA GLU A 52 -18.77 -7.32 12.52
C GLU A 52 -20.20 -6.92 12.91
N ASN A 53 -20.60 -5.68 12.65
CA ASN A 53 -21.92 -5.17 13.03
C ASN A 53 -23.00 -5.35 11.93
N GLN A 54 -22.63 -5.22 10.66
CA GLN A 54 -23.56 -5.14 9.52
C GLN A 54 -23.37 -6.27 8.50
N GLY A 55 -22.30 -7.07 8.64
CA GLY A 55 -21.95 -8.13 7.70
C GLY A 55 -21.59 -7.61 6.32
N LEU A 56 -21.61 -8.52 5.33
CA LEU A 56 -21.22 -8.26 3.94
C LEU A 56 -21.98 -7.10 3.28
N SER A 57 -23.21 -6.80 3.72
CA SER A 57 -24.02 -5.70 3.19
C SER A 57 -23.35 -4.33 3.32
N TYR A 58 -22.47 -4.16 4.32
CA TYR A 58 -21.68 -2.95 4.45
C TYR A 58 -20.72 -2.74 3.26
N LEU A 59 -20.07 -3.81 2.79
CA LEU A 59 -19.15 -3.73 1.66
C LEU A 59 -19.89 -3.31 0.38
N GLU A 60 -21.11 -3.81 0.18
CA GLU A 60 -21.97 -3.39 -0.94
C GLU A 60 -22.38 -1.91 -0.88
N SER A 61 -22.35 -1.30 0.30
CA SER A 61 -22.68 0.11 0.51
C SER A 61 -21.49 1.07 0.34
N LEU A 62 -20.29 0.54 0.10
CA LEU A 62 -19.09 1.37 -0.05
C LEU A 62 -19.23 2.31 -1.26
N PRO A 63 -18.90 3.61 -1.11
CA PRO A 63 -18.99 4.55 -2.20
C PRO A 63 -17.98 4.21 -3.31
N PRO A 64 -18.35 4.41 -4.58
CA PRO A 64 -17.42 4.23 -5.69
C PRO A 64 -16.28 5.26 -5.63
N GLY A 65 -15.09 4.86 -6.09
CA GLY A 65 -13.92 5.74 -6.19
C GLY A 65 -13.02 5.81 -4.95
N GLY A 66 -13.29 5.00 -3.92
CA GLY A 66 -12.38 4.80 -2.78
C GLY A 66 -11.26 3.80 -3.08
N ASP A 67 -10.51 3.47 -2.03
CA ASP A 67 -9.53 2.37 -2.05
C ASP A 67 -10.20 1.07 -2.50
N ARG A 68 -9.45 0.22 -3.21
CA ARG A 68 -9.97 -1.08 -3.60
C ARG A 68 -9.97 -2.00 -2.38
N VAL A 69 -11.13 -2.54 -2.05
CA VAL A 69 -11.40 -3.46 -0.94
C VAL A 69 -11.73 -4.83 -1.53
N THR A 70 -11.03 -5.85 -1.06
CA THR A 70 -11.24 -7.26 -1.42
C THR A 70 -11.44 -8.05 -0.13
N LEU A 71 -12.47 -8.89 -0.06
CA LEU A 71 -12.66 -9.87 1.02
C LEU A 71 -12.37 -11.27 0.50
N ILE A 72 -11.56 -12.02 1.23
CA ILE A 72 -11.05 -13.32 0.81
C ILE A 72 -11.32 -14.31 1.94
N ASP A 73 -11.90 -15.45 1.62
CA ASP A 73 -12.20 -16.46 2.65
C ASP A 73 -10.93 -17.19 3.15
N SER A 74 -11.12 -18.07 4.13
CA SER A 74 -10.04 -18.87 4.70
C SER A 74 -9.44 -19.88 3.70
N ALA A 75 -10.18 -20.25 2.65
CA ALA A 75 -9.71 -21.12 1.57
C ALA A 75 -8.95 -20.37 0.47
N GLY A 76 -8.99 -19.03 0.45
CA GLY A 76 -8.33 -18.21 -0.58
C GLY A 76 -9.24 -17.65 -1.66
N ILE A 77 -10.54 -17.96 -1.60
CA ILE A 77 -11.53 -17.56 -2.59
C ILE A 77 -11.95 -16.12 -2.32
N VAL A 78 -12.00 -15.30 -3.37
CA VAL A 78 -12.50 -13.93 -3.29
C VAL A 78 -14.02 -13.95 -3.13
N LEU A 79 -14.52 -13.42 -2.02
CA LEU A 79 -15.95 -13.30 -1.73
C LEU A 79 -16.53 -11.96 -2.21
N TYR A 80 -15.71 -10.91 -2.21
CA TYR A 80 -16.11 -9.56 -2.59
C TYR A 80 -14.91 -8.77 -3.14
N ASP A 81 -15.16 -7.94 -4.14
CA ASP A 81 -14.24 -6.91 -4.61
C ASP A 81 -15.04 -5.72 -5.17
N ASN A 82 -14.66 -4.49 -4.81
CA ASN A 82 -15.38 -3.29 -5.25
C ASN A 82 -14.94 -2.75 -6.64
N TYR A 83 -13.95 -3.36 -7.30
CA TYR A 83 -13.45 -2.95 -8.61
C TYR A 83 -13.66 -4.00 -9.71
N ALA A 84 -13.61 -5.29 -9.36
CA ALA A 84 -13.73 -6.40 -10.31
C ALA A 84 -14.76 -7.43 -9.82
N ASP A 85 -15.30 -8.22 -10.75
CA ASP A 85 -16.18 -9.33 -10.39
C ASP A 85 -15.36 -10.45 -9.72
N PRO A 86 -15.67 -10.84 -8.46
CA PRO A 86 -14.99 -11.92 -7.76
C PRO A 86 -14.90 -13.23 -8.55
N ALA A 87 -15.93 -13.56 -9.35
CA ALA A 87 -15.95 -14.79 -10.13
C ALA A 87 -14.92 -14.82 -11.28
N SER A 88 -14.41 -13.65 -11.67
CA SER A 88 -13.39 -13.49 -12.71
C SER A 88 -11.96 -13.42 -12.15
N MET A 89 -11.81 -13.42 -10.82
CA MET A 89 -10.52 -13.20 -10.16
C MET A 89 -9.75 -14.50 -9.97
N GLU A 90 -8.44 -14.41 -10.11
CA GLU A 90 -7.52 -15.50 -9.76
C GLU A 90 -7.49 -15.72 -8.24
N ASP A 91 -6.99 -16.88 -7.84
CA ASP A 91 -6.67 -17.14 -6.44
C ASP A 91 -5.59 -16.14 -5.97
N HIS A 92 -5.82 -15.50 -4.82
CA HIS A 92 -4.93 -14.51 -4.24
C HIS A 92 -4.11 -15.07 -3.06
N SER A 93 -4.24 -16.35 -2.72
CA SER A 93 -3.61 -16.95 -1.53
C SER A 93 -2.09 -16.86 -1.49
N ASP A 94 -1.45 -16.77 -2.66
CA ASP A 94 0.00 -16.69 -2.84
C ASP A 94 0.57 -15.27 -2.66
N ARG A 95 -0.30 -14.27 -2.49
CA ARG A 95 0.08 -12.88 -2.31
C ARG A 95 0.81 -12.71 -0.98
N GLU A 96 1.97 -12.06 -1.02
CA GLU A 96 2.82 -11.83 0.17
C GLU A 96 2.05 -11.19 1.33
N GLU A 97 1.23 -10.17 1.06
CA GLU A 97 0.43 -9.52 2.10
C GLU A 97 -0.57 -10.47 2.76
N ILE A 98 -1.11 -11.44 2.01
CA ILE A 98 -2.09 -12.40 2.50
C ILE A 98 -1.41 -13.49 3.32
N ILE A 99 -0.26 -13.99 2.86
CA ILE A 99 0.56 -14.95 3.59
C ILE A 99 0.96 -14.37 4.95
N LEU A 100 1.44 -13.12 4.97
CA LEU A 100 1.80 -12.42 6.20
C LEU A 100 0.59 -12.19 7.10
N ALA A 101 -0.55 -11.77 6.55
CA ALA A 101 -1.77 -11.58 7.33
C ALA A 101 -2.24 -12.87 8.01
N ARG A 102 -2.21 -14.00 7.31
CA ARG A 102 -2.55 -15.31 7.89
C ARG A 102 -1.56 -15.74 8.97
N ALA A 103 -0.28 -15.42 8.83
CA ALA A 103 0.75 -15.82 9.78
C ALA A 103 0.84 -14.91 11.02
N GLN A 104 0.59 -13.60 10.86
CA GLN A 104 0.89 -12.58 11.87
C GLN A 104 -0.32 -11.71 12.26
N GLY A 105 -1.49 -11.96 11.65
CA GLY A 105 -2.70 -11.14 11.81
C GLY A 105 -2.79 -9.96 10.82
N GLN A 106 -1.65 -9.51 10.28
CA GLN A 106 -1.58 -8.43 9.30
C GLN A 106 -0.42 -8.62 8.32
N GLY A 107 -0.53 -8.05 7.13
CA GLY A 107 0.49 -8.13 6.10
C GLY A 107 0.50 -6.90 5.20
N ARG A 108 1.68 -6.59 4.67
CA ARG A 108 1.92 -5.43 3.80
C ARG A 108 2.77 -5.87 2.62
N SER A 109 2.43 -5.41 1.43
CA SER A 109 3.28 -5.54 0.26
C SER A 109 3.14 -4.30 -0.62
N ALA A 110 4.13 -4.07 -1.48
CA ALA A 110 4.10 -3.00 -2.45
C ALA A 110 4.57 -3.53 -3.81
N ARG A 111 3.90 -3.12 -4.88
CA ARG A 111 4.29 -3.49 -6.26
C ARG A 111 4.48 -2.24 -7.08
N GLU A 112 5.63 -2.16 -7.75
CA GLU A 112 5.90 -1.11 -8.71
C GLU A 112 5.54 -1.58 -10.12
N SER A 113 4.80 -0.75 -10.84
CA SER A 113 4.51 -0.92 -12.25
C SER A 113 5.49 -0.08 -13.06
N ALA A 114 6.50 -0.75 -13.63
CA ALA A 114 7.54 -0.11 -14.45
C ALA A 114 6.98 0.58 -15.71
N THR A 115 5.85 0.11 -16.24
CA THR A 115 5.21 0.68 -17.44
C THR A 115 4.35 1.90 -17.13
N LEU A 116 3.74 1.96 -15.95
CA LEU A 116 2.83 3.04 -15.55
C LEU A 116 3.50 4.08 -14.64
N GLY A 117 4.70 3.80 -14.12
CA GLY A 117 5.34 4.63 -13.11
C GLY A 117 4.51 4.72 -11.82
N GLN A 118 3.69 3.70 -11.55
CA GLN A 118 2.76 3.67 -10.43
C GLN A 118 3.20 2.62 -9.42
N LYS A 119 3.13 2.96 -8.13
CA LYS A 119 3.34 2.02 -7.03
C LYS A 119 2.00 1.71 -6.40
N THR A 120 1.62 0.45 -6.30
CA THR A 120 0.41 0.03 -5.60
C THR A 120 0.80 -0.57 -4.25
N LEU A 121 0.21 -0.04 -3.18
CA LEU A 121 0.39 -0.56 -1.83
C LEU A 121 -0.78 -1.49 -1.49
N TYR A 122 -0.47 -2.58 -0.81
CA TYR A 122 -1.43 -3.60 -0.40
C TYR A 122 -1.30 -3.84 1.09
N TYR A 123 -2.42 -3.72 1.79
CA TYR A 123 -2.53 -4.06 3.21
C TYR A 123 -3.56 -5.18 3.35
N ALA A 124 -3.24 -6.18 4.15
CA ALA A 124 -4.15 -7.27 4.46
C ALA A 124 -4.24 -7.46 5.98
N LYS A 125 -5.45 -7.75 6.46
CA LYS A 125 -5.77 -8.02 7.87
C LYS A 125 -6.55 -9.31 7.97
N LEU A 126 -6.14 -10.20 8.87
CA LEU A 126 -6.88 -11.40 9.21
C LEU A 126 -8.04 -11.02 10.14
N LEU A 127 -9.26 -11.41 9.77
CA LEU A 127 -10.46 -11.20 10.57
C LEU A 127 -10.70 -12.35 11.55
N SER A 128 -11.61 -12.12 12.50
CA SER A 128 -11.95 -13.08 13.56
C SER A 128 -12.58 -14.39 13.05
N ASP A 129 -13.23 -14.36 11.88
CA ASP A 129 -13.81 -15.52 11.21
C ASP A 129 -12.81 -16.30 10.33
N GLY A 130 -11.55 -15.86 10.28
CA GLY A 130 -10.49 -16.45 9.46
C GLY A 130 -10.47 -15.99 8.01
N SER A 131 -11.36 -15.09 7.61
CA SER A 131 -11.27 -14.39 6.33
C SER A 131 -10.18 -13.30 6.38
N VAL A 132 -9.73 -12.85 5.21
CA VAL A 132 -8.72 -11.82 5.05
C VAL A 132 -9.35 -10.62 4.34
N LEU A 133 -9.34 -9.49 5.04
CA LEU A 133 -9.69 -8.19 4.48
C LEU A 133 -8.45 -7.56 3.85
N ARG A 134 -8.52 -7.26 2.55
CA ARG A 134 -7.42 -6.67 1.80
C ARG A 134 -7.83 -5.32 1.24
N LEU A 135 -6.99 -4.31 1.48
CA LEU A 135 -7.11 -2.98 0.91
C LEU A 135 -5.93 -2.70 -0.02
N SER A 136 -6.19 -1.97 -1.10
CA SER A 136 -5.14 -1.51 -2.00
C SER A 136 -5.36 -0.07 -2.45
N ALA A 137 -4.25 0.67 -2.48
CA ALA A 137 -4.21 2.06 -2.92
C ALA A 137 -3.12 2.22 -3.98
N ALA A 138 -3.48 2.84 -5.11
CA ALA A 138 -2.53 3.22 -6.14
C ALA A 138 -1.91 4.58 -5.78
N GLN A 139 -0.59 4.59 -5.61
CA GLN A 139 0.20 5.82 -5.54
C GLN A 139 0.59 6.21 -6.97
N GLN A 140 -0.03 7.28 -7.48
CA GLN A 140 0.44 7.95 -8.68
C GLN A 140 1.54 8.93 -8.27
N SER A 141 2.75 8.74 -8.80
CA SER A 141 3.77 9.78 -8.74
C SER A 141 3.34 10.92 -9.67
N VAL A 142 3.17 12.12 -9.10
CA VAL A 142 2.92 13.37 -9.85
C VAL A 142 4.20 13.85 -10.50
#